data_AF-A0A6M1M591-F1
#
_entry.id   AF-A0A6M1M591-F1
#
_cell.length_a   1.000
_cell.length_b   1.000
_cell.length_c   1.000
_cell.angle_alpha   90.00
_cell.angle_beta   90.00
_cell.angle_gamma   90.00
#
_symmetry.space_group_name_H-M   'P 1'
#
loop_
_entity.id
_entity.type
_entity.pdbx_description
1 polymer ?
#
loop_
_entity_poly.entity_id
_entity_poly.type
_entity_poly.pdbx_seq_one_letter_code
_entity_poly.pdbx_strand_id
1 'polypeptide(L)' 'MTKAAPDAAEIAARRKHAAKRLNEHVKLFAAYVNAMAIAVAGVAIIVPLVNNPNATSGQSHLSWFMASLWPYIVSVTL' A
#
# COMPACT_ATOMS: atom_id res chain seq x y z
N MET A 1 34.88 32.26 14.64
CA MET A 1 33.54 32.04 14.06
C MET A 1 32.76 31.12 14.99
N THR A 2 31.94 31.69 15.87
CA THR A 2 31.15 30.94 16.86
C THR A 2 29.83 30.54 16.19
N LYS A 3 29.64 29.25 15.94
CA LYS A 3 28.42 28.72 15.31
C LYS A 3 27.29 28.87 16.31
N ALA A 4 26.33 29.77 16.05
CA ALA A 4 25.15 29.91 16.90
C ALA A 4 24.45 28.55 17.00
N ALA A 5 24.06 28.16 18.22
CA ALA A 5 23.28 26.95 18.43
C ALA A 5 21.98 27.06 17.62
N PRO A 6 21.58 26.00 16.89
CA PRO A 6 20.37 26.04 16.07
C PRO A 6 19.16 26.35 16.96
N ASP A 7 18.39 27.36 16.55
CA ASP A 7 17.18 27.79 17.24
C ASP A 7 16.17 26.62 17.33
N ALA A 8 15.40 26.58 18.42
CA ALA A 8 14.37 25.57 18.63
C ALA A 8 13.36 25.52 17.48
N ALA A 9 13.10 26.66 16.82
CA ALA A 9 12.26 26.72 15.62
C ALA A 9 12.89 26.00 14.42
N GLU A 10 14.21 26.08 14.24
CA GLU A 10 14.92 25.38 13.16
C GLU A 10 14.94 23.86 13.39
N ILE A 11 15.10 23.42 14.64
CA ILE A 11 15.00 22.02 15.02
C ILE A 11 13.59 21.48 14.78
N ALA A 12 12.55 22.24 15.14
CA ALA A 12 11.15 21.87 14.89
C ALA A 12 10.83 21.82 13.39
N ALA A 13 11.33 22.77 12.59
CA ALA A 13 11.15 22.79 11.14
C ALA A 13 11.80 21.57 10.46
N ARG A 14 13.02 21.19 10.86
CA ARG A 14 13.71 19.99 10.35
C ARG A 14 12.94 18.71 10.68
N ARG A 15 12.40 18.58 11.88
CA ARG A 15 11.55 17.43 12.29
C ARG A 15 10.26 17.36 11.48
N LYS A 16 9.59 18.48 11.26
CA LYS A 16 8.37 18.55 10.45
C LYS A 16 8.62 18.17 8.99
N HIS A 17 9.75 18.61 8.42
CA HIS A 17 10.15 18.26 7.07
C HIS A 17 10.46 16.75 6.94
N ALA A 18 11.15 16.16 7.93
CA ALA A 18 11.40 14.73 7.97
C ALA A 18 10.10 13.91 8.08
N ALA A 19 9.16 14.34 8.93
CA ALA A 19 7.86 13.70 9.06
C ALA A 19 7.04 13.77 7.76
N LYS A 20 7.07 14.91 7.05
CA LYS A 20 6.38 15.06 5.77
C LYS A 20 6.93 14.10 4.71
N ARG A 21 8.25 14.00 4.60
CA ARG A 21 8.89 13.09 3.64
C ARG A 21 8.57 11.63 3.94
N LEU A 22 8.59 11.22 5.21
CA LEU A 22 8.20 9.86 5.61
C LEU A 22 6.75 9.55 5.24
N ASN A 23 5.83 10.48 5.48
CA ASN A 23 4.42 10.31 5.12
C ASN A 23 4.23 10.07 3.62
N GLU A 24 4.94 10.83 2.77
CA GLU A 24 4.90 10.64 1.32
C GLU A 24 5.45 9.27 0.88
N HIS A 25 6.55 8.80 1.49
CA HIS A 25 7.10 7.47 1.19
C HIS A 25 6.17 6.35 1.64
N VAL A 26 5.53 6.49 2.81
CA VAL A 26 4.55 5.52 3.31
C VAL A 26 3.34 5.46 2.38
N LYS A 27 2.84 6.60 1.90
CA LYS A 27 1.74 6.64 0.93
C LYS A 27 2.10 5.96 -0.39
N LEU A 28 3.29 6.23 -0.91
CA LEU A 28 3.76 5.59 -2.14
C LEU A 28 3.97 4.08 -1.95
N PHE A 29 4.49 3.66 -0.79
CA PHE A 29 4.66 2.25 -0.45
C PHE A 29 3.31 1.53 -0.31
N ALA A 30 2.32 2.16 0.34
CA ALA A 30 0.98 1.62 0.43
C ALA A 30 0.33 1.45 -0.95
N ALA A 31 0.47 2.46 -1.83
CA ALA A 31 -0.01 2.36 -3.21
C ALA A 31 0.67 1.23 -3.99
N TYR A 32 1.98 1.03 -3.80
CA TYR A 32 2.72 -0.07 -4.41
C TYR A 32 2.23 -1.45 -3.93
N VAL A 33 2.08 -1.62 -2.62
CA VAL A 33 1.55 -2.87 -2.04
C VAL A 33 0.13 -3.16 -2.54
N ASN A 34 -0.69 -2.11 -2.66
CA ASN A 34 -2.04 -2.23 -3.20
C ASN A 34 -2.04 -2.68 -4.68
N ALA A 35 -1.21 -2.07 -5.52
CA ALA A 35 -1.05 -2.50 -6.91
C ALA A 35 -0.58 -3.95 -7.03
N MET A 36 0.35 -4.37 -6.16
CA MET A 36 0.81 -5.75 -6.10
C MET A 36 -0.29 -6.72 -5.68
N ALA A 37 -1.12 -6.37 -4.69
CA ALA A 37 -2.23 -7.20 -4.26
C ALA A 37 -3.25 -7.42 -5.39
N ILE A 38 -3.57 -6.37 -6.15
CA ILE A 38 -4.45 -6.46 -7.31
C ILE A 38 -3.82 -7.35 -8.40
N ALA A 39 -2.53 -7.22 -8.66
CA ALA A 39 -1.83 -8.07 -9.63
C ALA A 39 -1.86 -9.55 -9.24
N VAL A 40 -1.57 -9.87 -7.97
CA VAL A 40 -1.61 -11.25 -7.45
C VAL A 40 -3.03 -11.81 -7.51
N ALA A 41 -4.04 -11.05 -7.10
CA ALA A 41 -5.44 -11.46 -7.19
C ALA A 41 -5.88 -11.70 -8.64
N GLY A 42 -5.44 -10.85 -9.57
CA GLY A 42 -5.68 -11.03 -11.00
C GLY A 42 -5.10 -12.34 -11.53
N VAL A 43 -3.83 -12.64 -11.20
CA VAL A 43 -3.19 -13.90 -11.59
C VAL A 43 -3.91 -15.10 -10.98
N ALA A 44 -4.31 -15.03 -9.72
CA ALA A 44 -5.04 -16.10 -9.04
C ALA A 44 -6.40 -16.43 -9.68
N ILE A 45 -7.04 -15.47 -10.36
CA ILE A 45 -8.29 -15.67 -11.11
C ILE A 45 -8.01 -16.18 -12.53
N ILE A 46 -7.02 -15.58 -13.22
CA ILE A 46 -6.73 -15.88 -14.63
C ILE A 46 -6.10 -17.28 -14.79
N VAL A 47 -5.19 -17.68 -13.91
CA VAL A 47 -4.46 -18.96 -14.07
C VAL A 47 -5.39 -20.18 -14.04
N PRO A 48 -6.34 -20.31 -13.11
CA PRO A 48 -7.33 -21.39 -13.14
C PRO A 48 -8.24 -21.33 -14.38
N LEU A 49 -8.63 -20.14 -14.82
CA LEU A 49 -9.47 -19.97 -16.02
C LEU A 49 -8.79 -20.46 -17.30
N VAL A 50 -7.49 -20.23 -17.45
CA VAL A 50 -6.71 -20.69 -18.61
C VAL A 50 -6.49 -22.21 -18.57
N ASN A 51 -6.21 -22.76 -17.38
CA ASN A 51 -5.89 -24.19 -17.24
C ASN A 51 -7.13 -25.10 -17.18
N ASN A 52 -8.25 -24.61 -16.66
CA ASN A 52 -9.51 -25.36 -16.57
C ASN A 52 -10.70 -24.39 -16.47
N PRO A 53 -11.35 -24.04 -17.60
CA PRO A 53 -12.41 -23.03 -17.67
C PRO A 53 -13.59 -23.29 -16.72
N ASN A 54 -13.82 -24.55 -16.33
CA ASN A 54 -14.91 -24.95 -15.43
C ASN A 54 -14.53 -24.92 -13.93
N ALA A 55 -13.25 -24.75 -13.57
CA ALA A 55 -12.77 -24.81 -12.19
C ALA A 55 -13.21 -23.62 -11.32
N THR A 56 -13.57 -22.50 -11.94
CA THR A 56 -14.00 -21.26 -11.27
C THR A 56 -15.42 -21.33 -10.69
N SER A 57 -16.13 -22.45 -10.85
CA SER A 57 -17.52 -22.60 -10.40
C SER A 57 -17.69 -23.00 -8.93
N GLY A 58 -16.64 -23.53 -8.27
CA GLY A 58 -16.74 -24.12 -6.94
C GLY A 58 -16.14 -23.30 -5.77
N GLN A 59 -15.17 -22.43 -6.03
CA GLN A 59 -14.47 -21.68 -4.97
C GLN A 59 -15.03 -20.24 -4.91
N SER A 60 -15.68 -19.89 -3.81
CA SER A 60 -16.39 -18.63 -3.59
C SER A 60 -15.57 -17.41 -4.04
N HIS A 61 -15.91 -16.85 -5.21
CA HIS A 61 -15.37 -15.60 -5.75
C HIS A 61 -15.36 -14.48 -4.71
N LEU A 62 -16.31 -14.52 -3.76
CA LEU A 62 -16.41 -13.61 -2.62
C LEU A 62 -15.18 -13.62 -1.70
N SER A 63 -14.55 -14.78 -1.47
CA SER A 63 -13.35 -14.88 -0.62
C SER A 63 -12.16 -14.17 -1.25
N TRP A 64 -11.97 -14.35 -2.56
CA TRP A 64 -10.92 -13.67 -3.32
C TRP A 64 -11.18 -12.16 -3.44
N PHE A 65 -12.44 -11.77 -3.61
CA PHE A 65 -12.86 -10.37 -3.63
C PHE A 65 -12.67 -9.67 -2.28
N MET A 66 -13.00 -10.36 -1.17
CA MET A 66 -12.76 -9.84 0.17
C MET A 66 -11.26 -9.76 0.50
N ALA A 67 -10.46 -10.72 0.04
CA ALA A 67 -9.01 -10.71 0.18
C ALA A 67 -8.34 -9.56 -0.59
N SER A 68 -8.89 -9.14 -1.74
CA SER A 68 -8.38 -7.99 -2.50
C SER A 68 -8.87 -6.63 -1.96
N LEU A 69 -10.04 -6.57 -1.31
CA LEU A 69 -10.58 -5.34 -0.72
C LEU A 69 -9.94 -4.96 0.62
N TRP A 70 -9.56 -5.94 1.44
CA TRP A 70 -8.90 -5.71 2.73
C TRP A 70 -7.67 -4.79 2.65
N PRO A 71 -6.68 -5.02 1.76
CA PRO A 71 -5.53 -4.12 1.63
C PRO A 71 -5.92 -2.72 1.11
N TYR A 72 -6.97 -2.61 0.29
CA TYR A 72 -7.43 -1.32 -0.24
C TYR A 72 -8.08 -0.45 0.86
N ILE A 73 -8.89 -1.07 1.73
CA ILE A 73 -9.54 -0.38 2.87
C ILE A 73 -8.51 0.07 3.90
N VAL A 74 -7.53 -0.78 4.21
CA VAL A 74 -6.46 -0.41 5.15
C VAL A 74 -5.61 0.74 4.59
N SER A 75 -5.33 0.76 3.29
CA SER A 75 -4.58 1.84 2.64
C SER A 75 -5.33 3.17 2.54
N VAL A 76 -6.67 3.18 2.56
CA VAL A 76 -7.46 4.42 2.47
C VAL A 76 -7.73 5.05 3.85
N THR A 77 -7.52 4.27 4.92
CA THR A 77 -7.85 4.65 6.30
C THR A 77 -6.61 5.14 7.11
N LEU A 78 -5.40 4.84 6.62
CA LEU A 78 -4.10 5.26 7.20
C LEU A 78 -3.53 6.49 6.48
#